data_AF-A0ABD1FI74-F1
#
_entry.id   AF-A0ABD1FI74-F1
#
_cell.length_a   1.000
_cell.length_b   1.000
_cell.length_c   1.000
_cell.angle_alpha   90.00
_cell.angle_beta   90.00
_cell.angle_gamma   90.00
#
_symmetry.space_group_name_H-M   'P 1'
#
loop_
_entity.id
_entity.type
_entity.pdbx_description
1 polymer ?
#
loop_
_entity_poly.entity_id
_entity_poly.type
_entity_poly.pdbx_seq_one_letter_code
_entity_poly.pdbx_strand_id
1 'polypeptide(L)'
;MCHLPVGIEYKAYWAVKEMNMDAKACEEERKLQLQELEELCLESYDATMWYKKRTKLWHDRNLRAKNLQVGPYVITSIRSNGALEIQGSPPNSEPFIVNDHRVKVYRESSELCVVEEISLRMPALSSV
;
A
#
# COMPACT_ATOMS: atom_id res chain seq x y z
N MET A 1 -43.19 -43.49 -38.87
CA MET A 1 -43.32 -43.12 -37.45
C MET A 1 -42.33 -43.99 -36.69
N CYS A 2 -41.17 -43.43 -36.34
CA CYS A 2 -40.05 -44.20 -35.79
C CYS A 2 -40.14 -44.17 -34.27
N HIS A 3 -40.41 -45.32 -33.64
CA HIS A 3 -40.36 -45.45 -32.20
C HIS A 3 -38.95 -45.91 -31.83
N LEU A 4 -38.18 -45.06 -31.16
CA LEU A 4 -36.94 -45.51 -30.54
C LEU A 4 -37.31 -46.55 -29.47
N PRO A 5 -36.63 -47.70 -29.37
CA PRO A 5 -36.89 -48.65 -28.29
C PRO A 5 -36.66 -47.97 -26.94
N VAL A 6 -37.63 -48.07 -26.03
CA VAL A 6 -37.61 -47.49 -24.67
C VAL A 6 -36.29 -47.76 -23.92
N GLY A 7 -35.65 -48.91 -24.18
CA GLY A 7 -34.37 -49.26 -23.58
C GLY A 7 -33.19 -48.37 -23.99
N ILE A 8 -33.22 -47.78 -25.18
CA ILE A 8 -32.17 -46.84 -25.65
C ILE A 8 -32.39 -45.47 -25.02
N GLU A 9 -33.64 -45.00 -24.97
CA GLU A 9 -33.99 -43.72 -24.32
C GLU A 9 -33.66 -43.73 -22.83
N TYR A 10 -33.97 -44.82 -22.13
CA TYR A 10 -33.65 -45.00 -20.72
C TYR A 10 -32.15 -44.98 -20.43
N LYS A 11 -31.34 -45.62 -21.29
CA LYS A 11 -29.87 -45.61 -21.16
C LYS A 11 -29.30 -44.22 -21.41
N ALA A 12 -29.80 -43.49 -22.41
CA ALA A 12 -29.40 -42.12 -22.68
C ALA A 12 -29.76 -41.19 -21.49
N TYR A 13 -30.96 -41.33 -20.94
CA TYR A 13 -31.39 -40.60 -19.75
C TYR A 13 -30.47 -40.83 -18.55
N TRP A 14 -30.12 -42.09 -18.25
CA TRP A 14 -29.23 -42.40 -17.13
C TRP A 14 -27.81 -41.88 -17.32
N ALA A 15 -27.25 -41.99 -18.52
CA ALA A 15 -25.94 -41.43 -18.81
C ALA A 15 -25.91 -39.91 -18.60
N VAL A 16 -26.93 -39.18 -19.07
CA VAL A 16 -27.03 -37.73 -18.83
C VAL A 16 -27.20 -37.43 -17.34
N LYS A 17 -28.02 -38.21 -16.63
CA LYS A 17 -28.22 -38.03 -15.18
C LYS A 17 -26.94 -38.24 -14.39
N GLU A 18 -26.17 -39.27 -14.74
CA GLU A 18 -24.88 -39.59 -14.12
C GLU A 18 -23.85 -38.48 -14.38
N MET A 19 -23.67 -38.05 -15.63
CA MET A 19 -22.78 -36.94 -15.97
C MET A 19 -23.16 -35.62 -15.27
N ASN A 20 -24.46 -35.36 -15.08
CA ASN A 20 -24.93 -34.17 -14.37
C ASN A 20 -24.67 -34.24 -12.86
N MET A 21 -24.69 -35.44 -12.25
CA MET A 21 -24.31 -35.60 -10.84
C MET A 21 -22.82 -35.33 -10.64
N ASP A 22 -21.99 -35.83 -11.54
CA ASP A 22 -20.54 -35.57 -11.53
C ASP A 22 -20.25 -34.08 -11.72
N ALA A 23 -20.97 -33.41 -12.62
CA ALA A 23 -20.85 -31.97 -12.83
C ALA A 23 -21.21 -31.16 -11.58
N LYS A 24 -22.27 -31.56 -10.85
CA LYS A 24 -22.67 -30.90 -9.61
C LYS A 24 -21.65 -31.11 -8.49
N ALA A 25 -21.14 -32.33 -8.33
CA ALA A 25 -20.08 -32.61 -7.36
C ALA A 25 -18.82 -31.78 -7.66
N CYS A 26 -18.44 -31.69 -8.94
CA CYS A 26 -17.32 -30.87 -9.39
C CYS A 26 -17.56 -29.36 -9.14
N GLU A 27 -18.78 -28.87 -9.34
CA GLU A 27 -19.16 -27.49 -9.03
C GLU A 27 -19.02 -27.18 -7.53
N GLU A 28 -19.53 -28.07 -6.68
CA GLU A 28 -19.44 -27.94 -5.22
C GLU A 28 -17.98 -27.99 -4.74
N GLU A 29 -17.18 -28.92 -5.26
CA GLU A 29 -15.75 -29.02 -4.96
C GLU A 29 -14.99 -27.76 -5.37
N ARG A 30 -15.21 -27.26 -6.60
CA ARG A 30 -14.60 -26.01 -7.08
C ARG A 30 -14.99 -24.83 -6.21
N LYS A 31 -16.25 -24.77 -5.76
CA LYS A 31 -16.74 -23.71 -4.88
C LYS A 31 -16.02 -23.73 -3.53
N LEU A 32 -15.83 -24.92 -2.94
CA LEU A 32 -15.09 -25.08 -1.69
C LEU A 32 -13.63 -24.65 -1.85
N GLN A 33 -12.96 -25.10 -2.92
CA GLN A 33 -11.57 -24.70 -3.21
C GLN A 33 -11.42 -23.17 -3.34
N LEU A 34 -12.37 -22.50 -4.00
CA LEU A 34 -12.35 -21.04 -4.12
C LEU A 34 -12.55 -20.35 -2.77
N GLN A 35 -13.44 -20.87 -1.91
CA GLN A 35 -13.65 -20.32 -0.59
C GLN A 35 -12.40 -20.46 0.30
N GLU A 36 -11.75 -21.62 0.27
CA GLU A 36 -10.48 -21.83 1.00
C GLU A 36 -9.39 -20.85 0.53
N LEU A 37 -9.28 -20.62 -0.78
CA LEU A 37 -8.33 -19.64 -1.32
C LEU A 37 -8.64 -18.21 -0.86
N GLU A 38 -9.93 -17.82 -0.82
CA GLU A 38 -10.34 -16.51 -0.34
C GLU A 38 -10.01 -16.32 1.14
N GLU A 39 -10.25 -17.34 1.97
CA GLU A 39 -9.91 -17.34 3.40
C GLU A 39 -8.39 -17.20 3.61
N LEU A 40 -7.58 -17.97 2.89
CA LEU A 40 -6.11 -17.86 2.94
C LEU A 40 -5.62 -16.47 2.50
N CYS A 41 -6.23 -15.89 1.46
CA CYS A 41 -5.89 -14.55 1.01
C CYS A 41 -6.21 -13.51 2.09
N LEU A 42 -7.39 -13.62 2.72
CA LEU A 42 -7.81 -12.71 3.79
C LEU A 42 -6.89 -12.81 5.01
N GLU A 43 -6.55 -14.03 5.44
CA GLU A 43 -5.61 -14.25 6.55
C GLU A 43 -4.23 -13.65 6.27
N SER A 44 -3.73 -13.83 5.04
CA SER A 44 -2.42 -13.28 4.63
C SER A 44 -2.42 -11.74 4.65
N TYR A 45 -3.53 -11.13 4.23
CA TYR A 45 -3.70 -9.69 4.23
C TYR A 45 -3.74 -9.15 5.66
N ASP A 46 -4.53 -9.77 6.54
CA ASP A 46 -4.64 -9.40 7.95
C ASP A 46 -3.30 -9.55 8.66
N ALA A 47 -2.59 -10.66 8.47
CA ALA A 47 -1.26 -10.89 9.04
C ALA A 47 -0.27 -9.79 8.59
N THR A 48 -0.29 -9.45 7.30
CA THR A 48 0.56 -8.39 6.74
C THR A 48 0.22 -7.02 7.33
N MET A 49 -1.07 -6.71 7.43
CA MET A 49 -1.58 -5.47 8.03
C MET A 49 -1.15 -5.35 9.49
N TRP A 50 -1.30 -6.42 10.28
CA TRP A 50 -0.86 -6.46 11.68
C TRP A 50 0.65 -6.26 11.82
N TYR A 51 1.44 -6.93 10.98
CA TYR A 51 2.88 -6.76 10.97
C TYR A 51 3.27 -5.30 10.67
N LYS A 52 2.74 -4.73 9.58
CA LYS A 52 3.00 -3.33 9.19
C LYS A 52 2.58 -2.36 10.30
N LYS A 53 1.42 -2.56 10.90
CA LYS A 53 0.92 -1.72 12.01
C LYS A 53 1.84 -1.80 13.22
N ARG A 54 2.26 -3.00 13.63
CA ARG A 54 3.17 -3.19 14.77
C ARG A 54 4.52 -2.57 14.52
N THR A 55 5.09 -2.78 13.34
CA THR A 55 6.37 -2.22 12.93
C THR A 55 6.30 -0.70 12.89
N LYS A 56 5.23 -0.11 12.35
CA LYS A 56 4.99 1.33 12.38
C LYS A 56 4.92 1.87 13.82
N LEU A 57 4.13 1.24 14.70
CA LEU A 57 4.04 1.65 16.11
C LEU A 57 5.40 1.62 16.81
N TRP A 58 6.21 0.60 16.53
CA TRP A 58 7.56 0.51 17.07
C TRP A 58 8.46 1.62 16.52
N HIS A 59 8.43 1.90 15.21
CA HIS A 59 9.20 2.98 14.61
C HIS A 59 8.77 4.34 15.12
N ASP A 60 7.47 4.62 15.18
CA ASP A 60 6.90 5.88 15.67
C ASP A 60 7.28 6.11 17.13
N ARG A 61 7.22 5.06 17.97
CA ARG A 61 7.68 5.13 19.38
C ARG A 61 9.17 5.41 19.50
N ASN A 62 9.98 4.87 18.59
CA ASN A 62 11.44 5.05 18.60
C ASN A 62 11.90 6.27 17.80
N LEU A 63 10.98 6.98 17.13
CA LEU A 63 11.28 8.18 16.39
C LEU A 63 11.63 9.28 17.38
N ARG A 64 12.93 9.56 17.51
CA ARG A 64 13.40 10.67 18.32
C ARG A 64 12.95 11.97 17.67
N ALA A 65 12.29 12.82 18.45
CA ALA A 65 11.98 14.18 18.03
C ALA A 65 13.29 14.86 17.60
N LYS A 66 13.37 15.21 16.31
CA LYS A 66 14.48 16.00 15.80
C LYS A 66 14.16 17.45 16.12
N ASN A 67 15.00 18.08 16.94
CA ASN A 67 14.96 19.53 17.13
C ASN A 67 15.40 20.19 15.82
N LEU A 68 14.43 20.54 14.98
CA LEU A 68 14.64 21.36 13.80
C LEU A 68 14.71 22.80 14.27
N GLN A 69 15.85 23.44 14.06
CA GLN A 69 15.92 24.89 14.24
C GLN A 69 15.31 25.53 13.00
N VAL A 70 14.17 26.20 13.19
CA VAL A 70 13.45 26.90 12.12
C VAL A 70 13.94 28.34 12.14
N GLY A 71 14.59 28.75 11.06
CA GLY A 71 15.03 30.13 10.90
C GLY A 71 15.64 30.36 9.53
N PRO A 72 15.59 31.60 9.01
CA PRO A 72 16.48 31.98 7.93
C PRO A 72 17.92 31.98 8.48
N TYR A 73 18.70 31.04 7.99
CA TYR A 73 20.15 30.98 8.21
C TYR A 73 20.84 31.37 6.92
N VAL A 74 21.87 32.21 7.03
CA VAL A 74 22.73 32.57 5.90
C VAL A 74 24.03 31.79 6.03
N ILE A 75 24.51 31.24 4.91
CA ILE A 75 25.81 30.59 4.84
C ILE A 75 26.88 31.68 4.71
N THR A 76 27.80 31.75 5.67
CA THR A 76 28.86 32.76 5.70
C THR A 76 30.15 32.25 5.04
N SER A 77 30.54 31.01 5.29
CA SER A 77 31.75 30.40 4.72
C SER A 77 31.60 28.89 4.53
N ILE A 78 32.38 28.34 3.59
CA ILE A 78 32.50 26.89 3.36
C ILE A 78 33.94 26.50 3.63
N ARG A 79 34.15 25.56 4.55
CA ARG A 79 35.48 25.06 4.89
C ARG A 79 35.99 24.09 3.83
N SER A 80 37.31 23.90 3.75
CA SER A 80 37.96 22.97 2.79
C SER A 80 37.50 21.51 2.94
N ASN A 81 36.94 21.14 4.09
CA ASN A 81 36.36 19.83 4.37
C ASN A 81 34.84 19.73 4.08
N GLY A 82 34.23 20.76 3.48
CA GLY A 82 32.80 20.78 3.15
C GLY A 82 31.85 21.12 4.30
N ALA A 83 32.37 21.51 5.47
CA ALA A 83 31.54 22.02 6.56
C ALA A 83 31.09 23.46 6.29
N LEU A 84 29.84 23.77 6.62
CA LEU A 84 29.22 25.08 6.39
C LEU A 84 29.20 25.87 7.69
N GLU A 85 29.67 27.12 7.66
CA GLU A 85 29.45 28.09 8.74
C GLU A 85 28.18 28.87 8.45
N ILE A 86 27.20 28.78 9.35
CA ILE A 86 25.90 29.43 9.21
C ILE A 86 25.65 30.40 10.35
N GLN A 87 24.93 31.47 10.06
CA GLN A 87 24.53 32.49 11.02
C GLN A 87 23.02 32.69 10.99
N GLY A 88 22.40 32.69 12.18
CA GLY A 88 20.96 32.96 12.34
C GLY A 88 20.64 34.46 12.34
N SER A 89 19.40 34.81 12.01
CA SER A 89 18.85 36.16 12.19
C SER A 89 18.19 36.26 13.59
N PRO A 90 18.41 37.33 14.38
CA PRO A 90 19.07 38.59 14.05
C PRO A 90 20.62 38.52 14.07
N PRO A 91 21.32 39.46 13.41
CA PRO A 91 22.76 39.45 13.07
C PRO A 91 23.77 39.35 14.23
N ASN A 92 23.32 39.23 15.48
CA ASN A 92 24.17 39.05 16.66
C ASN A 92 24.33 37.58 17.08
N SER A 93 23.79 36.62 16.33
CA SER A 93 24.08 35.20 16.57
C SER A 93 25.52 34.90 16.22
N GLU A 94 26.24 34.20 17.09
CA GLU A 94 27.53 33.61 16.75
C GLU A 94 27.35 32.64 15.56
N PRO A 95 28.26 32.67 14.57
CA PRO A 95 28.27 31.69 13.51
C PRO A 95 28.64 30.33 14.08
N PHE A 96 27.93 29.29 13.65
CA PHE A 96 28.22 27.92 14.07
C PHE A 96 28.35 27.00 12.86
N ILE A 97 29.12 25.93 13.03
CA ILE A 97 29.46 25.01 11.96
C ILE A 97 28.44 23.88 11.92
N VAL A 98 27.91 23.60 10.74
CA VAL A 98 27.02 22.48 10.47
C VAL A 98 27.55 21.65 9.31
N ASN A 99 27.26 20.35 9.37
CA ASN A 99 27.49 19.47 8.24
C ASN A 99 26.46 19.78 7.15
N ASP A 100 26.88 19.77 5.89
CA ASP A 100 26.03 20.03 4.72
C ASP A 100 24.72 19.19 4.74
N HIS A 101 24.82 17.90 5.09
CA HIS A 101 23.66 16.99 5.21
C HIS A 101 22.60 17.39 6.25
N ARG A 102 22.88 18.38 7.11
CA ARG A 102 21.97 18.87 8.14
C ARG A 102 21.34 20.22 7.79
N VAL A 103 21.61 20.74 6.60
CA VAL A 103 21.06 22.00 6.09
C VAL A 103 20.03 21.73 5.01
N LYS A 104 18.90 22.45 5.06
CA LYS A 104 17.89 22.45 4.00
C LYS A 104 17.90 23.79 3.31
N VAL A 105 18.25 23.82 2.03
CA VAL A 105 18.28 25.06 1.24
C VAL A 105 16.85 25.54 1.02
N TYR A 106 16.55 26.74 1.52
CA TYR A 106 15.31 27.45 1.20
C TYR A 106 15.49 28.09 -0.17
N ARG A 107 14.69 27.65 -1.14
CA ARG A 107 14.49 28.39 -2.40
C ARG A 107 13.29 29.30 -2.19
N GLU A 108 13.48 30.59 -2.42
CA GLU A 108 12.37 31.54 -2.41
C GLU A 108 11.44 31.14 -3.56
N SER A 109 10.27 30.60 -3.23
CA SER A 109 9.25 30.28 -4.21
C SER A 109 8.66 31.59 -4.69
N SER A 110 9.24 32.14 -5.76
CA SER A 110 8.50 33.02 -6.64
C SER A 110 7.29 32.21 -7.14
N GLU A 111 6.10 32.61 -6.71
CA GLU A 111 4.77 32.15 -7.11
C GLU A 111 4.12 31.02 -6.28
N LEU A 112 2.85 31.28 -5.97
CA LEU A 112 1.91 30.50 -5.18
C LEU A 112 1.71 29.11 -5.82
N CYS A 113 2.32 28.06 -5.27
CA CYS A 113 1.95 26.70 -5.64
C CYS A 113 0.48 26.45 -5.27
N VAL A 114 -0.39 26.37 -6.27
CA VAL A 114 -1.76 25.86 -6.13
C VAL A 114 -1.63 24.39 -5.74
N VAL A 115 -1.87 24.08 -4.46
CA VAL A 115 -1.93 22.69 -4.00
C VAL A 115 -3.29 22.15 -4.42
N GLU A 116 -3.35 21.38 -5.51
CA GLU A 116 -4.55 20.64 -5.86
C GLU A 116 -4.78 19.51 -4.84
N GLU A 117 -5.85 19.63 -4.07
CA GLU A 117 -6.30 18.61 -3.14
C GLU A 117 -6.98 17.47 -3.93
N ILE A 118 -6.22 16.42 -4.22
CA ILE A 118 -6.76 15.22 -4.88
C ILE A 118 -7.37 14.32 -3.81
N SER A 119 -8.69 14.23 -3.80
CA SER A 119 -9.42 13.28 -2.96
C SER A 119 -9.28 11.85 -3.51
N LEU A 120 -8.60 10.98 -2.74
CA LEU A 120 -8.48 9.56 -3.07
C LEU A 120 -9.74 8.82 -2.61
N ARG A 121 -10.60 8.44 -3.56
CA ARG A 121 -11.78 7.62 -3.29
C ARG A 121 -11.37 6.15 -3.20
N MET A 122 -11.87 5.43 -2.20
CA MET A 122 -11.67 3.98 -2.15
C MET A 122 -12.38 3.31 -3.33
N PRO A 123 -11.71 2.37 -4.04
CA PRO A 123 -12.34 1.63 -5.11
C PRO A 123 -13.50 0.81 -4.55
N ALA A 124 -14.66 0.87 -5.22
CA ALA A 124 -15.81 0.07 -4.83
C ALA A 124 -15.48 -1.41 -5.01
N LEU A 125 -15.74 -2.21 -3.98
CA LEU A 125 -15.78 -3.67 -4.12
C LEU A 125 -16.87 -4.00 -5.14
N SER A 126 -16.48 -4.55 -6.29
CA SER A 126 -17.45 -5.04 -7.26
C SER A 126 -18.20 -6.21 -6.61
N SER A 127 -19.49 -6.03 -6.35
CA SER A 127 -20.36 -7.15 -6.02
C SER A 127 -20.44 -8.07 -7.24
N VAL A 128 -19.94 -9.30 -7.10
CA VAL A 128 -20.18 -10.40 -8.03
C VAL A 128 -21.58 -10.93 -7.82
#